data_AF-A0A937EQW1-F1
#
_entry.id   AF-A0A937EQW1-F1
#
_cell.length_a   1.000
_cell.length_b   1.000
_cell.length_c   1.000
_cell.angle_alpha   90.00
_cell.angle_beta   90.00
_cell.angle_gamma   90.00
#
_symmetry.space_group_name_H-M   'P 1'
#
loop_
_entity.id
_entity.type
_entity.pdbx_description
1 polymer ?
#
loop_
_entity_poly.entity_id
_entity_poly.type
_entity_poly.pdbx_seq_one_letter_code
_entity_poly.pdbx_strand_id
1 'polypeptide(L)'
;MARPSRKSAAPTKPLLNPPARIGSLDTAAVVCELRQLHEDAEDENIGKMPADDELFGALLYLEANAGALKREEARRTAAIARVKLWEYLREQTDIHQAKAIEHARAAGAAWADLVPPLAVNMPSAAYNKAKRLQAAVLTEASHDKRPVRRTPEAVREAERQAAARAAAERRAEEEAARRHTLLAPVAQRLLEHRAGLDDDAEVTFWLDQIAAVLPDCRTPTQLVSLGTYVEAVVRELRKSRPTAARPTASTAEAQLAYAAAAAYVTGS
;
A
#
# COMPACT_ATOMS: atom_id res chain seq x y z
N MET A 1 -26.57 43.00 -17.96
CA MET A 1 -26.73 41.99 -16.89
C MET A 1 -25.35 41.47 -16.49
N ALA A 2 -24.90 41.74 -15.27
CA ALA A 2 -23.62 41.23 -14.77
C ALA A 2 -23.76 39.72 -14.48
N ARG A 3 -22.88 38.89 -15.04
CA ARG A 3 -22.83 37.46 -14.71
C ARG A 3 -22.44 37.31 -13.23
N PRO A 4 -23.17 36.53 -12.42
CA PRO A 4 -22.80 36.29 -11.03
C PRO A 4 -21.42 35.62 -10.97
N SER A 5 -20.53 36.14 -10.12
CA SER A 5 -19.23 35.54 -9.87
C SER A 5 -19.43 34.10 -9.39
N ARG A 6 -18.96 33.12 -10.17
CA ARG A 6 -18.93 31.72 -9.74
C ARG A 6 -18.16 31.65 -8.42
N LYS A 7 -18.83 31.30 -7.32
CA LYS A 7 -18.18 31.01 -6.04
C LYS A 7 -17.10 29.97 -6.31
N SER A 8 -15.83 30.32 -6.06
CA SER A 8 -14.72 29.38 -6.18
C SER A 8 -14.99 28.19 -5.26
N ALA A 9 -14.86 26.98 -5.79
CA ALA A 9 -15.01 25.78 -4.98
C ALA A 9 -13.99 25.80 -3.84
N ALA A 10 -14.40 25.38 -2.64
CA ALA A 10 -13.51 25.34 -1.49
C ALA A 10 -12.24 24.53 -1.81
N PRO A 11 -11.05 25.01 -1.41
CA PRO A 11 -9.76 24.49 -1.88
C PRO A 11 -9.49 23.04 -1.46
N THR A 12 -10.23 22.53 -0.48
CA THR A 12 -10.17 21.16 0.05
C THR A 12 -11.23 20.21 -0.54
N LYS A 13 -12.22 20.72 -1.28
CA LYS A 13 -13.24 19.85 -1.91
C LYS A 13 -12.60 18.98 -3.01
N PRO A 14 -13.05 17.73 -3.21
CA PRO A 14 -12.58 16.90 -4.32
C PRO A 14 -12.72 17.59 -5.69
N LEU A 15 -11.87 17.21 -6.67
CA LEU A 15 -12.08 17.64 -8.05
C LEU A 15 -13.36 16.99 -8.58
N LEU A 16 -14.28 17.80 -9.10
CA LEU A 16 -15.50 17.30 -9.74
C LEU A 16 -15.15 16.57 -11.05
N ASN A 17 -14.19 17.10 -11.79
CA ASN A 17 -13.61 16.50 -12.99
C ASN A 17 -12.09 16.43 -12.80
N PRO A 18 -11.54 15.31 -12.32
CA PRO A 18 -10.10 15.14 -12.27
C PRO A 18 -9.51 15.11 -13.69
N PRO A 19 -8.31 15.66 -13.91
CA PRO A 19 -7.62 15.48 -15.19
C PRO A 19 -7.38 13.99 -15.44
N ALA A 20 -7.56 13.55 -16.69
CA ALA A 20 -7.19 12.21 -17.11
C ALA A 20 -5.70 11.98 -16.84
N ARG A 21 -5.36 10.77 -16.41
CA ARG A 21 -3.98 10.36 -16.12
C ARG A 21 -3.70 9.02 -16.78
N ILE A 22 -2.45 8.80 -17.16
CA ILE A 22 -1.96 7.51 -17.63
C ILE A 22 -1.96 6.48 -16.48
N GLY A 23 -1.57 6.90 -15.28
CA GLY A 23 -1.51 6.00 -14.12
C GLY A 23 -0.36 5.00 -14.22
N SER A 24 -0.58 3.75 -13.78
CA SER A 24 0.44 2.70 -13.87
C SER A 24 0.63 2.25 -15.31
N LEU A 25 1.86 2.35 -15.82
CA LEU A 25 2.24 1.91 -17.16
C LEU A 25 3.46 1.00 -17.05
N ASP A 26 3.41 -0.16 -17.68
CA ASP A 26 4.60 -0.98 -17.92
C ASP A 26 5.38 -0.36 -19.07
N THR A 27 6.32 0.51 -18.73
CA THR A 27 7.11 1.25 -19.73
C THR A 27 8.08 0.33 -20.45
N ALA A 28 8.61 -0.70 -19.79
CA ALA A 28 9.53 -1.64 -20.40
C ALA A 28 8.82 -2.45 -21.49
N ALA A 29 7.60 -2.92 -21.25
CA ALA A 29 6.81 -3.60 -22.27
C ALA A 29 6.56 -2.71 -23.49
N VAL A 30 6.16 -1.45 -23.28
CA VAL A 30 5.92 -0.51 -24.39
C VAL A 30 7.21 -0.17 -25.15
N VAL A 31 8.34 -0.01 -24.46
CA VAL A 31 9.64 0.22 -25.10
C VAL A 31 10.09 -1.01 -25.90
N CYS A 32 9.86 -2.22 -25.37
CA CYS A 32 10.13 -3.48 -26.04
C CYS A 32 9.30 -3.61 -27.34
N GLU A 33 8.00 -3.30 -27.29
CA GLU A 33 7.14 -3.26 -28.49
C GLU A 33 7.68 -2.28 -29.54
N LEU A 34 8.17 -1.10 -29.11
CA LEU A 34 8.74 -0.11 -30.01
C LEU A 34 10.07 -0.55 -30.60
N ARG A 35 10.91 -1.24 -29.82
CA ARG A 35 12.14 -1.86 -30.32
C ARG A 35 11.81 -2.87 -31.42
N GLN A 36 10.84 -3.75 -31.20
CA GLN A 36 10.43 -4.74 -32.20
C GLN A 36 10.01 -4.08 -33.52
N LEU A 37 9.26 -2.97 -33.46
CA LEU A 37 8.88 -2.24 -34.68
C LEU A 37 10.10 -1.71 -35.46
N HIS A 38 11.16 -1.30 -34.76
CA HIS A 38 12.40 -0.83 -35.38
C HIS A 38 13.26 -1.99 -35.90
N GLU A 39 13.30 -3.12 -35.20
CA GLU A 39 13.95 -4.35 -35.66
C GLU A 39 13.30 -4.88 -36.93
N ASP A 40 11.96 -4.95 -36.96
CA ASP A 40 11.17 -5.36 -38.13
C ASP A 40 11.34 -4.41 -39.33
N ALA A 41 11.70 -3.15 -39.07
CA ALA A 41 11.98 -2.14 -40.08
C ALA A 41 13.43 -2.17 -40.59
N GLU A 42 14.27 -3.04 -40.04
CA GLU A 42 15.71 -3.13 -40.29
C GLU A 42 16.42 -1.79 -40.02
N ASP A 43 16.09 -1.15 -38.88
CA ASP A 43 16.77 0.07 -38.44
C ASP A 43 18.27 -0.19 -38.19
N GLU A 44 19.12 0.43 -39.01
CA GLU A 44 20.58 0.28 -38.98
C GLU A 44 21.20 0.65 -37.63
N ASN A 45 20.53 1.50 -36.83
CA ASN A 45 21.03 1.96 -35.54
C ASN A 45 20.44 1.22 -34.34
N ILE A 46 19.60 0.19 -34.54
CA ILE A 46 18.83 -0.44 -33.44
C ILE A 46 19.71 -1.01 -32.33
N GLY A 47 20.92 -1.49 -32.66
CA GLY A 47 21.89 -1.96 -31.67
C GLY A 47 22.40 -0.87 -30.71
N LYS A 48 22.13 0.41 -30.99
CA LYS A 48 22.44 1.56 -30.10
C LYS A 48 21.26 1.97 -29.24
N MET A 49 20.08 1.39 -29.43
CA MET A 49 18.89 1.75 -28.65
C MET A 49 19.09 1.34 -27.19
N PRO A 50 18.97 2.27 -26.22
CA PRO A 50 19.09 2.02 -24.78
C PRO A 50 18.20 0.88 -24.29
N ALA A 51 18.52 0.29 -23.14
CA ALA A 51 17.75 -0.83 -22.57
C ALA A 51 16.30 -0.44 -22.28
N ASP A 52 15.43 -1.44 -22.16
CA ASP A 52 13.97 -1.23 -22.04
C ASP A 52 13.56 -0.51 -20.74
N ASP A 53 14.42 -0.57 -19.70
CA ASP A 53 14.27 0.16 -18.44
C ASP A 53 14.82 1.59 -18.49
N GLU A 54 15.60 1.96 -19.51
CA GLU A 54 16.16 3.30 -19.72
C GLU A 54 15.21 4.20 -20.53
N LEU A 55 14.00 4.42 -20.01
CA LEU A 55 12.89 5.09 -20.70
C LEU A 55 13.28 6.41 -21.42
N PHE A 56 13.98 7.31 -20.72
CA PHE A 56 14.32 8.62 -21.30
C PHE A 56 15.28 8.48 -22.48
N GLY A 57 16.30 7.62 -22.35
CA GLY A 57 17.23 7.34 -23.45
C GLY A 57 16.52 6.67 -24.63
N ALA A 58 15.66 5.69 -24.36
CA ALA A 58 14.87 5.02 -25.38
C ALA A 58 13.96 6.01 -26.14
N LEU A 59 13.31 6.95 -25.44
CA LEU A 59 12.49 7.98 -26.06
C LEU A 59 13.29 8.88 -27.01
N LEU A 60 14.47 9.36 -26.59
CA LEU A 60 15.33 10.17 -27.44
C LEU A 60 15.81 9.40 -28.68
N TYR A 61 16.13 8.11 -28.53
CA TYR A 61 16.48 7.24 -29.64
C TYR A 61 15.32 7.12 -30.65
N LEU A 62 14.12 6.80 -30.16
CA LEU A 62 12.93 6.58 -31.00
C LEU A 62 12.48 7.87 -31.70
N GLU A 63 12.76 9.03 -31.13
CA GLU A 63 12.57 10.33 -31.78
C GLU A 63 13.55 10.54 -32.94
N ALA A 64 14.85 10.34 -32.68
CA ALA A 64 15.88 10.54 -33.69
C ALA A 64 15.75 9.57 -34.87
N ASN A 65 15.30 8.34 -34.62
CA ASN A 65 15.22 7.27 -35.62
C ASN A 65 13.80 7.02 -36.15
N ALA A 66 12.85 7.93 -35.91
CA ALA A 66 11.46 7.75 -36.35
C ALA A 66 11.31 7.53 -37.87
N GLY A 67 12.28 8.02 -38.67
CA GLY A 67 12.34 7.82 -40.12
C GLY A 67 12.72 6.41 -40.56
N ALA A 68 13.27 5.57 -39.68
CA ALA A 68 13.62 4.18 -39.99
C ALA A 68 12.37 3.32 -40.25
N LEU A 69 11.24 3.66 -39.63
CA LEU A 69 9.96 2.99 -39.82
C LEU A 69 9.37 3.32 -41.19
N LYS A 70 9.49 2.41 -42.15
CA LYS A 70 9.03 2.63 -43.55
C LYS A 70 7.51 2.50 -43.71
N ARG A 71 6.87 1.63 -42.92
CA ARG A 71 5.41 1.38 -42.98
C ARG A 71 4.65 2.50 -42.25
N GLU A 72 3.59 3.01 -42.86
CA GLU A 72 2.78 4.09 -42.28
C GLU A 72 2.11 3.69 -40.95
N GLU A 73 1.57 2.47 -40.88
CA GLU A 73 0.96 1.94 -39.67
C GLU A 73 1.97 1.84 -38.51
N ALA A 74 3.17 1.34 -38.77
CA ALA A 74 4.25 1.27 -37.77
C ALA A 74 4.65 2.66 -37.28
N ARG A 75 4.79 3.65 -38.18
CA ARG A 75 5.06 5.05 -37.81
C ARG A 75 3.96 5.62 -36.91
N ARG A 76 2.70 5.37 -37.24
CA ARG A 76 1.55 5.84 -36.46
C ARG A 76 1.53 5.21 -35.06
N THR A 77 1.67 3.89 -34.98
CA THR A 77 1.70 3.16 -33.70
C THR A 77 2.85 3.65 -32.83
N ALA A 78 4.05 3.77 -33.39
CA ALA A 78 5.22 4.27 -32.67
C ALA A 78 5.09 5.73 -32.23
N ALA A 79 4.46 6.59 -33.03
CA ALA A 79 4.19 7.97 -32.64
C ALA A 79 3.22 8.06 -31.46
N ILE A 80 2.12 7.30 -31.48
CA ILE A 80 1.13 7.29 -30.39
C ILE A 80 1.75 6.73 -29.10
N ALA A 81 2.52 5.66 -29.20
CA ALA A 81 3.20 5.07 -28.05
C ALA A 81 4.21 6.06 -27.42
N ARG A 82 4.99 6.78 -28.25
CA ARG A 82 5.88 7.85 -27.75
C ARG A 82 5.12 8.96 -27.03
N VAL A 83 3.98 9.41 -27.56
CA VAL A 83 3.15 10.42 -26.87
C VAL A 83 2.70 9.92 -25.49
N LYS A 84 2.27 8.65 -25.42
CA LYS A 84 1.86 8.01 -24.15
C LYS A 84 3.02 7.94 -23.15
N LEU A 85 4.21 7.54 -23.61
CA LEU A 85 5.42 7.45 -22.79
C LEU A 85 5.91 8.83 -22.30
N TRP A 86 5.84 9.87 -23.13
CA TRP A 86 6.16 11.23 -22.71
C TRP A 86 5.19 11.79 -21.68
N GLU A 87 3.89 11.55 -21.85
CA GLU A 87 2.91 11.98 -20.84
C GLU A 87 3.10 11.20 -19.53
N TYR A 88 3.41 9.90 -19.60
CA TYR A 88 3.78 9.14 -18.41
C TYR A 88 5.03 9.72 -17.72
N LEU A 89 6.10 10.00 -18.46
CA LEU A 89 7.33 10.58 -17.91
C LEU A 89 7.06 11.95 -17.26
N ARG A 90 6.18 12.76 -17.86
CA ARG A 90 5.73 14.03 -17.29
C ARG A 90 5.00 13.84 -15.96
N GLU A 91 4.10 12.86 -15.87
CA GLU A 91 3.44 12.51 -14.60
C GLU A 91 4.44 12.09 -13.51
N GLN A 92 5.44 11.28 -13.88
CA GLN A 92 6.49 10.81 -12.97
C GLN A 92 7.44 11.94 -12.54
N THR A 93 7.71 12.90 -13.41
CA THR A 93 8.61 14.03 -13.12
C THR A 93 8.11 14.84 -11.92
N ASP A 94 6.80 15.04 -11.78
CA ASP A 94 6.24 15.76 -10.62
C ASP A 94 6.52 15.00 -9.29
N ILE A 95 6.42 13.67 -9.31
CA ILE A 95 6.67 12.79 -8.15
C ILE A 95 8.15 12.82 -7.78
N HIS A 96 9.04 12.64 -8.76
CA HIS A 96 10.48 12.65 -8.53
C HIS A 96 11.00 14.03 -8.11
N GLN A 97 10.45 15.11 -8.69
CA GLN A 97 10.79 16.47 -8.26
C GLN A 97 10.34 16.73 -6.81
N ALA A 98 9.17 16.23 -6.39
CA ALA A 98 8.73 16.32 -4.99
C ALA A 98 9.69 15.59 -4.04
N LYS A 99 10.10 14.35 -4.37
CA LYS A 99 11.07 13.57 -3.58
C LYS A 99 12.43 14.27 -3.51
N ALA A 100 12.91 14.82 -4.62
CA ALA A 100 14.18 15.57 -4.64
C ALA A 100 14.14 16.82 -3.75
N ILE A 101 13.00 17.54 -3.72
CA ILE A 101 12.80 18.67 -2.81
C ILE A 101 12.85 18.19 -1.35
N GLU A 102 12.18 17.08 -1.02
CA GLU A 102 12.20 16.51 0.33
C GLU A 102 13.62 16.14 0.76
N HIS A 103 14.40 15.48 -0.10
CA HIS A 103 15.80 15.17 0.16
C HIS A 103 16.66 16.43 0.36
N ALA A 104 16.48 17.45 -0.47
CA ALA A 104 17.19 18.73 -0.31
C ALA A 104 16.83 19.40 1.03
N ARG A 105 15.55 19.36 1.43
CA ARG A 105 15.09 19.89 2.72
C ARG A 105 15.64 19.10 3.90
N ALA A 106 15.73 17.77 3.81
CA ALA A 106 16.35 16.91 4.82
C ALA A 106 17.86 17.18 4.96
N ALA A 107 18.53 17.53 3.86
CA ALA A 107 19.93 17.96 3.84
C ALA A 107 20.14 19.41 4.34
N GLY A 108 19.08 20.10 4.79
CA GLY A 108 19.16 21.44 5.37
C GLY A 108 19.06 22.61 4.39
N ALA A 109 18.80 22.37 3.10
CA ALA A 109 18.66 23.45 2.11
C ALA A 109 17.51 24.38 2.47
N ALA A 110 17.72 25.69 2.46
CA ALA A 110 16.69 26.69 2.70
C ALA A 110 15.74 26.82 1.50
N TRP A 111 14.55 27.38 1.71
CA TRP A 111 13.63 27.65 0.59
C TRP A 111 14.20 28.63 -0.43
N ALA A 112 15.13 29.51 -0.01
CA ALA A 112 15.85 30.41 -0.90
C ALA A 112 16.74 29.66 -1.89
N ASP A 113 17.43 28.60 -1.45
CA ASP A 113 18.30 27.78 -2.30
C ASP A 113 17.50 27.02 -3.37
N LEU A 114 16.22 26.77 -3.10
CA LEU A 114 15.31 26.08 -4.00
C LEU A 114 14.63 27.01 -5.01
N VAL A 115 14.81 28.34 -4.92
CA VAL A 115 14.16 29.30 -5.83
C VAL A 115 14.62 29.09 -7.29
N PRO A 116 15.93 29.09 -7.61
CA PRO A 116 16.41 28.83 -8.97
C PRO A 116 16.05 27.43 -9.52
N PRO A 117 16.32 26.31 -8.83
CA PRO A 117 16.05 24.98 -9.40
C PRO A 117 14.55 24.68 -9.54
N LEU A 118 13.69 25.36 -8.77
CA LEU A 118 12.24 25.28 -8.96
C LEU A 118 11.69 26.29 -9.97
N ALA A 119 12.53 27.12 -10.59
CA ALA A 119 12.13 28.15 -11.55
C ALA A 119 10.97 29.03 -11.02
N VAL A 120 11.13 29.53 -9.80
CA VAL A 120 10.19 30.47 -9.16
C VAL A 120 10.95 31.73 -8.75
N ASN A 121 10.23 32.78 -8.36
CA ASN A 121 10.85 34.09 -8.11
C ASN A 121 11.07 34.40 -6.62
N MET A 122 10.51 33.60 -5.69
CA MET A 122 10.58 33.87 -4.25
C MET A 122 10.51 32.58 -3.42
N PRO A 123 11.06 32.56 -2.19
CA PRO A 123 11.04 31.38 -1.31
C PRO A 123 9.62 30.88 -0.97
N SER A 124 8.66 31.79 -0.80
CA SER A 124 7.25 31.42 -0.57
C SER A 124 6.62 30.73 -1.78
N ALA A 125 7.02 31.11 -3.00
CA ALA A 125 6.60 30.45 -4.23
C ALA A 125 7.24 29.05 -4.36
N ALA A 126 8.48 28.88 -3.90
CA ALA A 126 9.15 27.57 -3.83
C ALA A 126 8.40 26.63 -2.89
N TYR A 127 8.08 27.09 -1.68
CA TYR A 127 7.24 26.33 -0.74
C TYR A 127 5.88 25.94 -1.34
N ASN A 128 5.19 26.90 -1.96
CA ASN A 128 3.88 26.63 -2.57
C ASN A 128 3.98 25.64 -3.73
N LYS A 129 5.00 25.75 -4.59
CA LYS A 129 5.23 24.81 -5.69
C LYS A 129 5.54 23.41 -5.15
N ALA A 130 6.42 23.30 -4.15
CA ALA A 130 6.71 22.04 -3.47
C ALA A 130 5.44 21.38 -2.92
N LYS A 131 4.60 22.15 -2.21
CA LYS A 131 3.32 21.63 -1.72
C LYS A 131 2.40 21.16 -2.84
N ARG A 132 2.33 21.87 -3.97
CA ARG A 132 1.51 21.44 -5.12
C ARG A 132 2.05 20.15 -5.77
N LEU A 133 3.36 19.97 -5.83
CA LEU A 133 3.99 18.74 -6.33
C LEU A 133 3.72 17.55 -5.40
N GLN A 134 3.69 17.78 -4.08
CA GLN A 134 3.33 16.75 -3.10
C GLN A 134 1.94 16.14 -3.34
N ALA A 135 1.02 16.88 -3.97
CA ALA A 135 -0.28 16.34 -4.35
C ALA A 135 -0.17 15.13 -5.31
N ALA A 136 0.86 15.10 -6.17
CA ALA A 136 1.11 13.97 -7.06
C ALA A 136 1.52 12.72 -6.26
N VAL A 137 2.47 12.88 -5.33
CA VAL A 137 2.93 11.81 -4.41
C VAL A 137 1.76 11.26 -3.58
N LEU A 138 0.94 12.14 -2.98
CA LEU A 138 -0.20 11.73 -2.18
C LEU A 138 -1.32 11.06 -3.00
N THR A 139 -1.43 11.41 -4.29
CA THR A 139 -2.38 10.75 -5.19
C THR A 139 -1.93 9.33 -5.50
N GLU A 140 -0.64 9.12 -5.75
CA GLU A 140 -0.06 7.79 -6.02
C GLU A 140 -0.11 6.89 -4.78
N ALA A 141 0.20 7.43 -3.60
CA ALA A 141 0.16 6.69 -2.34
C ALA A 141 -1.26 6.41 -1.82
N SER A 142 -2.29 7.02 -2.40
CA SER A 142 -3.67 6.85 -1.94
C SER A 142 -4.29 5.56 -2.47
N HIS A 143 -4.65 4.65 -1.57
CA HIS A 143 -5.35 3.40 -1.90
C HIS A 143 -6.68 3.63 -2.64
N ASP A 144 -7.36 4.76 -2.40
CA ASP A 144 -8.67 5.07 -3.00
C ASP A 144 -8.55 5.62 -4.43
N LYS A 145 -7.33 5.78 -4.99
CA LYS A 145 -7.05 6.36 -6.32
C LYS A 145 -7.69 7.73 -6.56
N ARG A 146 -8.14 8.43 -5.52
CA ARG A 146 -8.79 9.75 -5.62
C ARG A 146 -7.72 10.83 -5.76
N PRO A 147 -7.72 11.61 -6.87
CA PRO A 147 -6.70 12.64 -7.08
C PRO A 147 -6.77 13.75 -6.04
N VAL A 148 -5.64 14.06 -5.41
CA VAL A 148 -5.50 15.21 -4.52
C VAL A 148 -5.37 16.47 -5.37
N ARG A 149 -6.09 17.53 -5.00
CA ARG A 149 -5.96 18.83 -5.66
C ARG A 149 -4.53 19.37 -5.48
N ARG A 150 -3.98 19.98 -6.53
CA ARG A 150 -2.70 20.71 -6.50
C ARG A 150 -2.86 22.07 -5.81
N THR A 151 -3.33 22.07 -4.57
CA THR A 151 -3.43 23.25 -3.68
C THR A 151 -2.77 22.92 -2.33
N PRO A 152 -2.02 23.85 -1.72
CA PRO A 152 -1.38 23.61 -0.43
C PRO A 152 -2.34 23.19 0.69
N GLU A 153 -3.60 23.67 0.67
CA GLU A 153 -4.64 23.32 1.64
C GLU A 153 -5.09 21.87 1.48
N ALA A 154 -5.35 21.42 0.25
CA ALA A 154 -5.76 20.04 -0.01
C ALA A 154 -4.64 19.06 0.33
N VAL A 155 -3.38 19.44 0.05
CA VAL A 155 -2.20 18.65 0.39
C VAL A 155 -2.07 18.49 1.90
N ARG A 156 -2.17 19.58 2.66
CA ARG A 156 -2.15 19.52 4.14
C ARG A 156 -3.26 18.65 4.70
N GLU A 157 -4.46 18.73 4.13
CA GLU A 157 -5.58 17.87 4.55
C GLU A 157 -5.30 16.39 4.27
N ALA A 158 -4.83 16.07 3.07
CA ALA A 158 -4.46 14.70 2.71
C ALA A 158 -3.31 14.14 3.56
N GLU A 159 -2.29 14.97 3.87
CA GLU A 159 -1.20 14.62 4.80
C GLU A 159 -1.77 14.29 6.19
N ARG A 160 -2.71 15.09 6.72
CA ARG A 160 -3.35 14.82 8.03
C ARG A 160 -4.13 13.51 8.04
N GLN A 161 -4.89 13.24 6.97
CA GLN A 161 -5.66 12.00 6.85
C GLN A 161 -4.74 10.78 6.74
N ALA A 162 -3.66 10.87 5.97
CA ALA A 162 -2.67 9.81 5.86
C ALA A 162 -1.99 9.54 7.22
N ALA A 163 -1.59 10.60 7.93
CA ALA A 163 -1.00 10.47 9.27
C ALA A 163 -1.98 9.85 10.29
N ALA A 164 -3.26 10.23 10.24
CA ALA A 164 -4.30 9.67 11.11
C ALA A 164 -4.53 8.18 10.84
N ARG A 165 -4.53 7.75 9.57
CA ARG A 165 -4.63 6.34 9.19
C ARG A 165 -3.42 5.55 9.67
N ALA A 166 -2.21 6.00 9.37
CA ALA A 166 -0.99 5.35 9.82
C ALA A 166 -0.91 5.25 11.37
N ALA A 167 -1.43 6.26 12.08
CA ALA A 167 -1.53 6.20 13.54
C ALA A 167 -2.62 5.24 14.04
N ALA A 168 -3.72 5.06 13.29
CA ALA A 168 -4.73 4.05 13.61
C ALA A 168 -4.20 2.64 13.36
N GLU A 169 -3.50 2.42 12.25
CA GLU A 169 -2.84 1.15 11.91
C GLU A 169 -1.82 0.75 12.96
N ARG A 170 -0.90 1.64 13.34
CA ARG A 170 0.07 1.37 14.42
C ARG A 170 -0.61 1.02 15.74
N ARG A 171 -1.68 1.74 16.11
CA ARG A 171 -2.44 1.43 17.34
C ARG A 171 -3.09 0.06 17.28
N ALA A 172 -3.64 -0.32 16.12
CA ALA A 172 -4.22 -1.64 15.91
C ALA A 172 -3.14 -2.75 15.97
N GLU A 173 -1.97 -2.53 15.38
CA GLU A 173 -0.83 -3.45 15.46
C GLU A 173 -0.32 -3.61 16.90
N GLU A 174 -0.16 -2.51 17.62
CA GLU A 174 0.23 -2.52 19.04
C GLU A 174 -0.80 -3.25 19.91
N GLU A 175 -2.08 -3.03 19.66
CA GLU A 175 -3.15 -3.74 20.37
C GLU A 175 -3.15 -5.23 20.05
N ALA A 176 -2.98 -5.60 18.78
CA ALA A 176 -2.83 -6.99 18.37
C ALA A 176 -1.61 -7.67 19.02
N ALA A 177 -0.47 -6.98 19.10
CA ALA A 177 0.74 -7.47 19.77
C ALA A 177 0.54 -7.65 21.28
N ARG A 178 -0.14 -6.70 21.94
CA ARG A 178 -0.52 -6.83 23.35
C ARG A 178 -1.43 -8.02 23.59
N ARG A 179 -2.46 -8.20 22.75
CA ARG A 179 -3.38 -9.35 22.82
C ARG A 179 -2.64 -10.68 22.62
N HIS A 180 -1.74 -10.73 21.65
CA HIS A 180 -0.92 -11.93 21.41
C HIS A 180 -0.06 -12.33 22.60
N THR A 181 0.55 -11.35 23.28
CA THR A 181 1.38 -11.59 24.47
C THR A 181 0.60 -12.32 25.58
N LEU A 182 -0.72 -12.09 25.66
CA LEU A 182 -1.61 -12.77 26.61
C LEU A 182 -2.15 -14.10 26.06
N LEU A 183 -2.41 -14.18 24.75
CA LEU A 183 -2.97 -15.35 24.08
C LEU A 183 -1.98 -16.52 23.98
N ALA A 184 -0.71 -16.26 23.65
CA ALA A 184 0.27 -17.31 23.41
C ALA A 184 0.49 -18.20 24.66
N PRO A 185 0.66 -17.66 25.89
CA PRO A 185 0.75 -18.47 27.09
C PRO A 185 -0.53 -19.27 27.40
N VAL A 186 -1.70 -18.71 27.07
CA VAL A 186 -3.00 -19.39 27.27
C VAL A 186 -3.13 -20.57 26.31
N ALA A 187 -2.81 -20.38 25.03
CA ALA A 187 -2.78 -21.43 24.02
C ALA A 187 -1.77 -22.53 24.40
N GLN A 188 -0.57 -22.15 24.84
CA GLN A 188 0.46 -23.08 25.30
C GLN A 188 -0.03 -23.94 26.46
N ARG A 189 -0.67 -23.35 27.48
CA ARG A 189 -1.23 -24.08 28.62
C ARG A 189 -2.34 -25.06 28.24
N LEU A 190 -3.17 -24.71 27.25
CA LEU A 190 -4.18 -25.65 26.73
C LEU A 190 -3.53 -26.88 26.08
N LEU A 191 -2.43 -26.70 25.34
CA LEU A 191 -1.70 -27.80 24.72
C LEU A 191 -0.98 -28.67 25.77
N GLU A 192 -0.34 -28.04 26.76
CA GLU A 192 0.37 -28.74 27.84
C GLU A 192 -0.55 -29.65 28.65
N HIS A 193 -1.79 -29.21 28.88
CA HIS A 193 -2.77 -29.96 29.66
C HIS A 193 -3.85 -30.64 28.82
N ARG A 194 -3.59 -30.84 27.51
CA ARG A 194 -4.58 -31.41 26.57
C ARG A 194 -5.14 -32.77 27.00
N ALA A 195 -4.32 -33.62 27.62
CA ALA A 195 -4.72 -34.96 28.09
C ALA A 195 -5.72 -34.91 29.26
N GLY A 196 -5.80 -33.77 29.94
CA GLY A 196 -6.75 -33.53 31.00
C GLY A 196 -8.04 -32.86 30.54
N LEU A 197 -8.17 -32.48 29.26
CA LEU A 197 -9.38 -31.89 28.69
C LEU A 197 -10.31 -32.99 28.15
N ASP A 198 -11.55 -32.62 27.84
CA ASP A 198 -12.54 -33.53 27.25
C ASP A 198 -12.02 -34.14 25.93
N ASP A 199 -12.13 -35.46 25.79
CA ASP A 199 -11.61 -36.24 24.64
C ASP A 199 -12.57 -36.21 23.44
N ASP A 200 -13.26 -35.09 23.28
CA ASP A 200 -14.16 -34.87 22.16
C ASP A 200 -13.36 -34.62 20.88
N ALA A 201 -13.85 -35.17 19.76
CA ALA A 201 -13.15 -35.10 18.48
C ALA A 201 -13.00 -33.65 17.97
N GLU A 202 -13.98 -32.78 18.25
CA GLU A 202 -13.91 -31.37 17.88
C GLU A 202 -12.92 -30.61 18.77
N VAL A 203 -12.91 -30.89 20.08
CA VAL A 203 -11.92 -30.33 21.01
C VAL A 203 -10.50 -30.70 20.58
N THR A 204 -10.27 -31.97 20.26
CA THR A 204 -8.99 -32.47 19.76
C THR A 204 -8.58 -31.80 18.45
N PHE A 205 -9.51 -31.68 17.50
CA PHE A 205 -9.27 -31.01 16.22
C PHE A 205 -8.78 -29.56 16.41
N TRP A 206 -9.46 -28.77 17.24
CA TRP A 206 -9.09 -27.38 17.46
C TRP A 206 -7.78 -27.23 18.24
N LEU A 207 -7.48 -28.14 19.18
CA LEU A 207 -6.19 -28.19 19.85
C LEU A 207 -5.04 -28.51 18.87
N ASP A 208 -5.26 -29.38 17.89
CA ASP A 208 -4.27 -29.65 16.85
C ASP A 208 -4.05 -28.43 15.93
N GLN A 209 -5.10 -27.65 15.63
CA GLN A 209 -4.94 -26.37 14.91
C GLN A 209 -4.13 -25.35 15.71
N ILE A 210 -4.33 -25.29 17.03
CA ILE A 210 -3.51 -24.45 17.92
C ILE A 210 -2.05 -24.93 17.90
N ALA A 211 -1.81 -26.24 18.02
CA ALA A 211 -0.47 -26.83 18.01
C ALA A 211 0.28 -26.57 16.71
N ALA A 212 -0.42 -26.55 15.58
CA ALA A 212 0.17 -26.27 14.27
C ALA A 212 0.59 -24.80 14.12
N VAL A 213 -0.18 -23.86 14.66
CA VAL A 213 0.05 -22.41 14.45
C VAL A 213 0.93 -21.78 15.53
N LEU A 214 0.87 -22.26 16.78
CA LEU A 214 1.54 -21.63 17.91
C LEU A 214 3.07 -21.48 17.76
N PRO A 215 3.84 -22.46 17.25
CA PRO A 215 5.30 -22.35 17.14
C PRO A 215 5.79 -21.21 16.23
N ASP A 216 5.03 -20.92 15.17
CA ASP A 216 5.39 -19.96 14.12
C ASP A 216 4.46 -18.75 14.10
N CYS A 217 3.73 -18.49 15.18
CA CYS A 217 2.72 -17.43 15.26
C CYS A 217 3.35 -16.03 15.30
N ARG A 218 3.75 -15.51 14.13
CA ARG A 218 4.47 -14.23 14.00
C ARG A 218 3.79 -13.23 13.07
N THR A 219 2.97 -13.71 12.15
CA THR A 219 2.26 -12.86 11.18
C THR A 219 0.88 -12.44 11.71
N PRO A 220 0.37 -11.25 11.34
CA PRO A 220 -0.95 -10.79 11.77
C PRO A 220 -2.08 -11.80 11.51
N THR A 221 -2.02 -12.51 10.37
CA THR A 221 -2.99 -13.55 10.02
C THR A 221 -2.93 -14.73 11.00
N GLN A 222 -1.72 -15.21 11.34
CA GLN A 222 -1.54 -16.29 12.32
C GLN A 222 -2.03 -15.88 13.71
N LEU A 223 -1.80 -14.62 14.12
CA LEU A 223 -2.28 -14.08 15.39
C LEU A 223 -3.80 -14.15 15.50
N VAL A 224 -4.51 -13.75 14.45
CA VAL A 224 -5.97 -13.82 14.37
C VAL A 224 -6.44 -15.27 14.38
N SER A 225 -5.82 -16.14 13.57
CA SER A 225 -6.16 -17.57 13.51
C SER A 225 -6.02 -18.25 14.88
N LEU A 226 -4.92 -18.00 15.60
CA LEU A 226 -4.71 -18.55 16.94
C LEU A 226 -5.82 -18.14 17.91
N GLY A 227 -6.26 -16.89 17.86
CA GLY A 227 -7.37 -16.40 18.67
C GLY A 227 -8.67 -17.14 18.36
N THR A 228 -8.99 -17.27 17.07
CA THR A 228 -10.17 -18.01 16.59
C THR A 228 -10.15 -19.47 17.02
N TYR A 229 -8.99 -20.14 17.00
CA TYR A 229 -8.89 -21.52 17.43
C TYR A 229 -9.07 -21.69 18.94
N VAL A 230 -8.49 -20.79 19.75
CA VAL A 230 -8.71 -20.79 21.21
C VAL A 230 -10.19 -20.54 21.55
N GLU A 231 -10.84 -19.60 20.86
CA GLU A 231 -12.29 -19.39 20.99
C GLU A 231 -13.11 -20.63 20.62
N ALA A 232 -12.71 -21.34 19.55
CA ALA A 232 -13.36 -22.57 19.13
C ALA A 232 -13.21 -23.68 20.17
N VAL A 233 -12.01 -23.91 20.71
CA VAL A 233 -11.77 -24.86 21.82
C VAL A 233 -12.67 -24.52 23.02
N VAL A 234 -12.70 -23.26 23.44
CA VAL A 234 -13.54 -22.82 24.57
C VAL A 234 -15.02 -23.05 24.30
N ARG A 235 -15.48 -22.81 23.07
CA ARG A 235 -16.87 -23.05 22.67
C ARG A 235 -17.24 -24.53 22.72
N GLU A 236 -16.39 -25.41 22.19
CA GLU A 236 -16.65 -26.86 22.20
C GLU A 236 -16.61 -27.44 23.62
N LEU A 237 -15.64 -27.02 24.45
CA LEU A 237 -15.60 -27.38 25.89
C LEU A 237 -16.81 -26.87 26.68
N ARG A 238 -17.44 -25.77 26.25
CA ARG A 238 -18.71 -25.29 26.84
C ARG A 238 -19.90 -26.12 26.39
N LYS A 239 -19.90 -26.60 25.15
CA LYS A 239 -20.98 -27.41 24.57
C LYS A 239 -21.02 -28.83 25.11
N SER A 240 -19.91 -29.40 25.57
CA SER A 240 -19.92 -30.70 26.25
C SER A 240 -20.49 -30.64 27.68
N ARG A 241 -20.93 -29.46 28.13
CA ARG A 241 -21.45 -29.21 29.48
C ARG A 241 -22.96 -29.44 29.75
N PRO A 242 -23.81 -30.07 28.91
CA PRO A 242 -25.18 -30.34 29.33
C PRO A 242 -25.35 -31.76 29.90
N THR A 243 -25.76 -31.80 31.16
CA THR A 243 -26.82 -32.64 31.78
C THR A 243 -26.45 -33.59 32.93
N ALA A 244 -25.24 -34.14 33.09
CA ALA A 244 -24.88 -34.85 34.33
C ALA A 244 -23.37 -35.13 34.48
N ALA A 245 -22.79 -34.73 35.61
CA ALA A 245 -21.62 -35.31 36.28
C ALA A 245 -20.26 -35.47 35.54
N ARG A 246 -20.10 -35.07 34.27
CA ARG A 246 -18.78 -35.08 33.62
C ARG A 246 -18.07 -33.72 33.74
N PRO A 247 -16.91 -33.66 34.41
CA PRO A 247 -16.12 -32.44 34.44
C PRO A 247 -15.46 -32.22 33.07
N THR A 248 -15.45 -30.96 32.60
CA THR A 248 -14.81 -30.52 31.34
C THR A 248 -13.28 -30.70 31.33
N ALA A 249 -12.73 -31.04 32.50
CA ALA A 249 -11.35 -31.39 32.70
C ALA A 249 -11.25 -32.48 33.77
N SER A 250 -10.40 -33.48 33.56
CA SER A 250 -10.15 -34.58 34.51
C SER A 250 -9.07 -34.23 35.54
N THR A 251 -8.32 -33.14 35.32
CA THR A 251 -7.25 -32.66 36.20
C THR A 251 -7.47 -31.19 36.60
N ALA A 252 -6.95 -30.81 37.77
CA ALA A 252 -7.04 -29.43 38.27
C ALA A 252 -6.31 -28.45 37.33
N GLU A 253 -5.20 -28.88 36.75
CA GLU A 253 -4.37 -28.10 35.84
C GLU A 253 -5.07 -27.85 34.49
N ALA A 254 -5.75 -28.86 33.94
CA ALA A 254 -6.56 -28.68 32.73
C ALA A 254 -7.78 -27.77 32.99
N GLN A 255 -8.34 -27.81 34.20
CA GLN A 255 -9.41 -26.90 34.58
C GLN A 255 -8.93 -25.45 34.70
N LEU A 256 -7.71 -25.22 35.20
CA LEU A 256 -7.07 -23.91 35.23
C LEU A 256 -6.74 -23.41 33.82
N ALA A 257 -6.26 -24.28 32.92
CA ALA A 257 -5.99 -23.94 31.53
C ALA A 257 -7.27 -23.51 30.78
N TYR A 258 -8.37 -24.28 30.95
CA TYR A 258 -9.68 -23.90 30.43
C TYR A 258 -10.18 -22.59 31.03
N ALA A 259 -10.06 -22.38 32.34
CA ALA A 259 -10.50 -21.13 32.98
C ALA A 259 -9.75 -19.91 32.46
N ALA A 260 -8.43 -20.02 32.25
CA ALA A 260 -7.62 -18.95 31.67
C ALA A 260 -8.01 -18.65 30.22
N ALA A 261 -8.28 -19.67 29.40
CA ALA A 261 -8.76 -19.51 28.04
C ALA A 261 -10.17 -18.89 27.99
N ALA A 262 -11.08 -19.35 28.84
CA ALA A 262 -12.42 -18.79 28.96
C ALA A 262 -12.40 -17.33 29.40
N ALA A 263 -11.54 -16.98 30.37
CA ALA A 263 -11.37 -15.62 30.84
C ALA A 263 -10.81 -14.69 29.76
N TYR A 264 -9.82 -15.16 28.99
CA TYR A 264 -9.28 -14.45 27.84
C TYR A 264 -10.39 -14.15 26.81
N VAL A 265 -11.16 -15.17 26.40
CA VAL A 265 -12.24 -15.04 25.40
C VAL A 265 -13.39 -14.13 25.88
N THR A 266 -13.64 -14.05 27.19
CA THR A 266 -14.67 -13.14 27.73
C THR A 266 -14.18 -11.72 27.97
N GLY A 267 -12.86 -11.51 28.06
CA GLY A 267 -12.24 -10.21 28.30
C GLY A 267 -11.64 -9.53 27.06
N SER A 268 -11.57 -10.25 25.93
CA SER A 268 -11.15 -9.80 24.60
C SER A 268 -12.29 -9.17 23.81
#